data_AF-A0A1U7Y3P9-F1
#
_entry.id   AF-A0A1U7Y3P9-F1
#
_cell.length_a   1.000
_cell.length_b   1.000
_cell.length_c   1.000
_cell.angle_alpha   90.00
_cell.angle_beta   90.00
_cell.angle_gamma   90.00
#
_symmetry.space_group_name_H-M   'P 1'
#
loop_
_entity.id
_entity.type
_entity.pdbx_description
1 polymer ?
#
loop_
_entity_poly.entity_id
_entity_poly.type
_entity_poly.pdbx_seq_one_letter_code
_entity_poly.pdbx_strand_id
1 'polypeptide(L)'
;MKNRHWVNDASAELNDKVNKYIAEQIQEIEEDTDLNPIVNAAFVKVVGETSSYCQGQGSRVKSTSRRSMNGIQEKLQAQQKEAEERRKRESVECQLKEVQKQLEEERKNREAMVVDQKLLKESMMALASHILSTEDEDE
;
A
#
# COMPACT_ATOMS: atom_id res chain seq x y z
N MET A 1 34.94 2.45 -25.95
CA MET A 1 34.01 1.75 -26.87
C MET A 1 34.67 0.46 -27.35
N LYS A 2 34.22 -0.70 -26.85
CA LYS A 2 34.72 -2.03 -27.25
C LYS A 2 33.62 -2.97 -27.79
N ASN A 3 32.38 -2.47 -27.90
CA ASN A 3 31.21 -3.27 -28.29
C ASN A 3 30.95 -3.31 -29.82
N ARG A 4 31.89 -2.92 -30.68
CA ARG A 4 31.72 -3.05 -32.14
C ARG A 4 32.49 -4.21 -32.77
N HIS A 5 33.58 -4.66 -32.14
CA HIS A 5 34.35 -5.80 -32.67
C HIS A 5 33.66 -7.14 -32.45
N TRP A 6 33.10 -7.40 -31.26
CA TRP A 6 32.40 -8.68 -30.98
C TRP A 6 31.20 -8.97 -31.90
N VAL A 7 30.44 -7.93 -32.32
CA VAL A 7 29.30 -8.11 -33.24
C VAL A 7 29.79 -8.50 -34.63
N ASN A 8 30.91 -7.91 -35.07
CA ASN A 8 31.47 -8.19 -36.39
C ASN A 8 32.13 -9.58 -36.43
N ASP A 9 32.87 -9.94 -35.38
CA ASP A 9 33.60 -11.22 -35.33
C ASP A 9 32.63 -12.41 -35.21
N ALA A 10 31.60 -12.30 -34.36
CA ALA A 10 30.58 -13.34 -34.23
C ALA A 10 29.70 -13.47 -35.49
N SER A 11 29.39 -12.35 -36.14
CA SER A 11 28.64 -12.38 -37.40
C SER A 11 29.47 -12.96 -38.54
N ALA A 12 30.78 -12.72 -38.58
CA ALA A 12 31.68 -13.32 -39.57
C ALA A 12 31.76 -14.84 -39.37
N GLU A 13 31.94 -15.30 -38.13
CA GLU A 13 31.98 -16.73 -37.82
C GLU A 13 30.67 -17.44 -38.17
N LEU A 14 29.52 -16.81 -37.92
CA LEU A 14 28.21 -17.36 -38.29
C LEU A 14 28.07 -17.46 -39.82
N ASN A 15 28.48 -16.42 -40.55
CA ASN A 15 28.44 -16.39 -42.00
C ASN A 15 29.34 -17.48 -42.60
N ASP A 16 30.55 -17.67 -42.08
CA ASP A 16 31.47 -18.72 -42.52
C ASP A 16 30.88 -20.12 -42.34
N LYS A 17 30.22 -20.37 -41.20
CA LYS A 17 29.54 -21.66 -40.93
C LYS A 17 28.37 -21.92 -41.88
N VAL A 18 27.56 -20.88 -42.16
CA VAL A 18 26.44 -20.98 -43.10
C VAL A 18 26.95 -21.24 -44.52
N ASN A 19 27.98 -20.53 -44.96
CA ASN A 19 28.59 -20.73 -46.28
C ASN A 19 29.22 -22.11 -46.43
N LYS A 20 29.86 -22.65 -45.38
CA LYS A 20 30.38 -24.02 -45.39
C LYS A 20 29.26 -25.05 -45.59
N TYR A 21 28.15 -24.90 -44.86
CA TYR A 21 27.00 -25.79 -44.99
C TYR A 21 26.34 -25.70 -46.37
N ILE A 22 26.24 -24.50 -46.91
CA ILE A 22 25.73 -24.27 -48.27
C ILE A 22 26.65 -24.94 -49.31
N ALA A 23 27.98 -24.81 -49.18
CA ALA A 23 28.93 -25.42 -50.10
C ALA A 23 28.88 -26.96 -50.07
N GLU A 24 28.69 -27.56 -48.89
CA GLU A 24 28.46 -29.01 -48.75
C GLU A 24 27.15 -29.45 -49.43
N GLN A 25 26.09 -28.65 -49.33
CA GLN A 25 24.79 -28.97 -49.94
C GLN A 25 24.75 -28.72 -51.45
N ILE A 26 25.34 -27.64 -51.95
CA ILE A 26 25.33 -27.28 -53.39
C ILE A 26 26.12 -28.27 -54.23
N GLN A 27 27.09 -28.99 -53.66
CA GLN A 27 27.84 -30.03 -54.38
C GLN A 27 26.94 -31.17 -54.91
N GLU A 28 25.71 -31.30 -54.42
CA GLU A 28 24.70 -32.29 -54.85
C GLU A 28 23.60 -31.73 -55.78
N ILE A 29 23.61 -30.44 -56.15
CA ILE A 29 22.46 -29.76 -56.78
C ILE A 29 22.82 -29.20 -58.17
N GLU A 30 21.89 -29.34 -59.12
CA GLU A 30 22.02 -28.84 -60.49
C GLU A 30 22.02 -27.29 -60.53
N GLU A 31 22.84 -26.73 -61.43
CA GLU A 31 23.34 -25.34 -61.49
C GLU A 31 22.24 -24.24 -61.62
N ASP A 32 20.98 -24.61 -61.88
CA ASP A 32 19.84 -23.70 -62.10
C ASP A 32 18.82 -23.65 -60.93
N THR A 33 19.19 -24.16 -59.76
CA THR A 33 18.27 -24.21 -58.60
C THR A 33 18.27 -22.90 -57.82
N ASP A 34 17.08 -22.39 -57.47
CA ASP A 34 16.94 -21.25 -56.55
C ASP A 34 17.64 -21.58 -55.21
N LEU A 35 18.69 -20.82 -54.91
CA LEU A 35 19.52 -21.03 -53.73
C LEU A 35 18.89 -20.47 -52.45
N ASN A 36 17.85 -19.63 -52.57
CA ASN A 36 17.26 -18.93 -51.42
C ASN A 36 16.67 -19.89 -50.36
N PRO A 37 15.96 -20.99 -50.73
CA PRO A 37 15.53 -22.01 -49.77
C PRO A 37 16.69 -22.75 -49.09
N ILE A 38 17.79 -22.98 -49.82
CA ILE A 38 18.98 -23.67 -49.32
C ILE A 38 19.72 -22.79 -48.30
N VAL A 39 19.90 -21.50 -48.63
CA VAL A 39 20.49 -20.50 -47.74
C VAL A 39 19.67 -20.38 -46.45
N ASN A 40 18.34 -20.32 -46.55
CA ASN A 40 17.47 -20.23 -45.38
C ASN A 40 17.53 -21.50 -44.51
N ALA A 41 17.53 -22.69 -45.12
CA ALA A 41 17.66 -23.95 -44.40
C ALA A 41 19.02 -24.07 -43.69
N ALA A 42 20.10 -23.66 -44.37
CA ALA A 42 21.44 -23.61 -43.81
C ALA A 42 21.53 -22.67 -42.61
N PHE A 43 20.99 -21.46 -42.74
CA PHE A 43 20.94 -20.47 -41.67
C PHE A 43 20.17 -20.99 -40.45
N VAL A 44 18.97 -21.55 -40.64
CA VAL A 44 18.16 -22.11 -39.56
C VAL A 44 18.88 -23.26 -38.85
N LYS A 45 19.58 -24.13 -39.60
CA LYS A 45 20.34 -25.23 -39.00
C LYS A 45 21.53 -24.73 -38.20
N VAL A 46 22.36 -23.85 -38.77
CA VAL A 46 23.54 -23.31 -38.08
C VAL A 46 23.14 -22.48 -36.87
N VAL A 47 22.11 -21.63 -36.97
CA VAL A 47 21.58 -20.89 -35.83
C VAL A 47 20.92 -21.83 -34.83
N GLY A 48 20.21 -22.87 -35.27
CA GLY A 48 19.63 -23.89 -34.38
C GLY A 48 20.68 -24.69 -33.60
N GLU A 49 21.81 -25.01 -34.23
CA GLU A 49 22.94 -25.72 -33.61
C GLU A 49 23.78 -24.82 -32.69
N THR A 50 24.01 -23.57 -33.08
CA THR A 50 24.78 -22.60 -32.29
C THR A 50 23.96 -21.93 -31.20
N SER A 51 22.65 -21.77 -31.41
CA SER A 51 21.74 -21.41 -30.36
C SER A 51 21.53 -22.66 -29.51
N SER A 52 22.21 -22.69 -28.36
CA SER A 52 21.68 -23.37 -27.19
C SER A 52 20.40 -22.68 -26.72
N TYR A 53 19.48 -22.33 -27.64
CA TYR A 53 18.15 -21.86 -27.31
C TYR A 53 17.47 -23.04 -26.68
N CYS A 54 17.68 -23.17 -25.37
CA CYS A 54 16.99 -24.09 -24.52
C CYS A 54 15.52 -23.92 -24.89
N GLN A 55 14.94 -24.92 -25.55
CA GLN A 55 13.50 -25.08 -25.61
C GLN A 55 13.08 -25.07 -24.15
N GLY A 56 12.65 -23.91 -23.68
CA GLY A 56 12.64 -23.60 -22.27
C GLY A 56 11.70 -24.58 -21.57
N GLN A 57 12.26 -25.60 -20.92
CA GLN A 57 11.66 -26.08 -19.69
C GLN A 57 11.67 -24.86 -18.79
N GLY A 58 10.51 -24.16 -18.75
CA GLY A 58 10.37 -22.83 -18.21
C GLY A 58 11.22 -22.71 -16.96
N SER A 59 12.32 -21.96 -17.07
CA SER A 59 13.18 -21.67 -15.93
C SER A 59 12.24 -21.10 -14.89
N ARG A 60 11.95 -21.95 -13.92
CA ARG A 60 10.90 -21.76 -12.93
C ARG A 60 11.30 -20.47 -12.25
N VAL A 61 10.65 -19.35 -12.60
CA VAL A 61 10.73 -18.10 -11.83
C VAL A 61 10.64 -18.58 -10.41
N LYS A 62 11.73 -18.42 -9.64
CA LYS A 62 11.84 -18.99 -8.28
C LYS A 62 10.54 -18.62 -7.61
N SER A 63 9.66 -19.61 -7.40
CA SER A 63 8.30 -19.35 -6.97
C SER A 63 8.44 -18.54 -5.71
N THR A 64 8.12 -17.24 -5.76
CA THR A 64 8.26 -16.35 -4.61
C THR A 64 7.60 -17.09 -3.47
N SER A 65 8.41 -17.45 -2.47
CA SER A 65 8.07 -18.43 -1.45
C SER A 65 6.65 -18.16 -0.97
N ARG A 66 5.74 -19.14 -1.12
CA ARG A 66 4.32 -19.00 -0.72
C ARG A 66 4.19 -18.44 0.71
N ARG A 67 5.20 -18.72 1.55
CA ARG A 67 5.38 -18.17 2.90
C ARG A 67 5.54 -16.64 2.96
N SER A 68 6.29 -16.01 2.04
CA SER A 68 6.53 -14.56 2.10
C SER A 68 5.30 -13.75 1.71
N MET A 69 4.50 -14.27 0.78
CA MET A 69 3.24 -13.64 0.36
C MET A 69 2.20 -13.70 1.48
N ASN A 70 2.11 -14.83 2.20
CA ASN A 70 1.24 -14.97 3.36
C ASN A 70 1.66 -14.02 4.51
N GLY A 71 2.96 -13.89 4.80
CA GLY A 71 3.43 -13.00 5.86
C GLY A 71 3.21 -11.51 5.57
N ILE A 72 3.25 -11.09 4.31
CA ILE A 72 2.91 -9.71 3.91
C ILE A 72 1.41 -9.46 4.05
N GLN A 73 0.59 -10.44 3.65
CA GLN A 73 -0.87 -10.35 3.75
C GLN A 73 -1.35 -10.28 5.21
N GLU A 74 -0.76 -11.06 6.10
CA GLU A 74 -1.05 -10.99 7.55
C GLU A 74 -0.67 -9.63 8.14
N LYS A 75 0.51 -9.09 7.78
CA LYS A 75 0.93 -7.76 8.23
C LYS A 75 -0.01 -6.65 7.74
N LEU A 76 -0.47 -6.74 6.50
CA LEU A 76 -1.42 -5.78 5.93
C LEU A 76 -2.76 -5.83 6.67
N GLN A 77 -3.29 -7.03 6.94
CA GLN A 77 -4.53 -7.18 7.72
C GLN A 77 -4.38 -6.67 9.15
N ALA A 78 -3.26 -6.94 9.81
CA ALA A 78 -2.98 -6.45 11.16
C ALA A 78 -2.96 -4.91 11.19
N GLN A 79 -2.26 -4.26 10.24
CA GLN A 79 -2.24 -2.80 10.14
C GLN A 79 -3.63 -2.20 9.87
N GLN A 80 -4.42 -2.84 9.01
CA GLN A 80 -5.77 -2.37 8.71
C GLN A 80 -6.68 -2.42 9.95
N LYS A 81 -6.58 -3.51 10.72
CA LYS A 81 -7.32 -3.67 11.98
C LYS A 81 -6.89 -2.65 13.03
N GLU A 82 -5.58 -2.42 13.17
CA GLU A 82 -5.04 -1.41 14.10
C GLU A 82 -5.49 0.01 13.73
N ALA A 83 -5.47 0.36 12.44
CA ALA A 83 -5.94 1.66 11.96
C ALA A 83 -7.44 1.88 12.23
N GLU A 84 -8.27 0.85 12.02
CA GLU A 84 -9.70 0.92 12.34
C GLU A 84 -9.93 1.08 13.85
N GLU A 85 -9.19 0.32 14.67
CA GLU A 85 -9.30 0.42 16.12
C GLU A 85 -8.88 1.80 16.62
N ARG A 86 -7.81 2.36 16.06
CA ARG A 86 -7.35 3.70 16.38
C ARG A 86 -8.42 4.76 16.10
N ARG A 87 -9.11 4.67 14.95
CA ARG A 87 -10.25 5.56 14.63
C ARG A 87 -11.39 5.43 15.64
N LYS A 88 -11.71 4.21 16.08
CA LYS A 88 -12.73 3.98 17.12
C LYS A 88 -12.33 4.61 18.44
N ARG A 89 -11.06 4.47 18.85
CA ARG A 89 -10.53 5.11 20.07
C ARG A 89 -10.60 6.64 19.99
N GLU A 90 -10.18 7.22 18.87
CA GLU A 90 -10.26 8.66 18.63
C GLU A 90 -11.72 9.17 18.70
N SER A 91 -12.67 8.44 18.11
CA SER A 91 -14.10 8.79 18.22
C SER A 91 -14.61 8.81 19.65
N VAL A 92 -14.25 7.82 20.45
CA VAL A 92 -14.64 7.75 21.87
C VAL A 92 -13.96 8.86 22.67
N GLU A 93 -12.70 9.17 22.39
CA GLU A 93 -11.98 10.26 23.04
C GLU A 93 -12.62 11.62 22.77
N CYS A 94 -13.05 11.88 21.53
CA CYS A 94 -13.80 13.10 21.19
C CYS A 94 -15.11 13.20 21.97
N GLN A 95 -15.87 12.10 22.06
CA GLN A 95 -17.11 12.06 22.84
C GLN A 95 -16.87 12.29 24.33
N LEU A 96 -15.79 11.71 24.88
CA LEU A 96 -15.43 11.90 26.29
C LEU A 96 -15.09 13.36 26.59
N LYS A 97 -14.35 14.05 25.71
CA LYS A 97 -14.04 15.47 25.88
C LYS A 97 -15.30 16.33 25.89
N GLU A 98 -16.27 16.04 25.03
CA GLU A 98 -17.55 16.75 24.99
C GLU A 98 -18.36 16.52 26.29
N VAL A 99 -18.47 15.27 26.75
CA VAL A 99 -19.17 14.95 28.01
C VAL A 99 -18.48 15.61 29.21
N GLN A 100 -17.15 15.64 29.25
CA GLN A 100 -16.40 16.33 30.31
C GLN A 100 -16.70 17.83 30.34
N LYS A 101 -16.76 18.47 29.17
CA LYS A 101 -17.11 19.89 29.07
C LYS A 101 -18.52 20.16 29.59
N GLN A 102 -19.50 19.35 29.18
CA GLN A 102 -20.89 19.47 29.64
C GLN A 102 -20.99 19.26 31.16
N LEU A 103 -20.24 18.30 31.72
CA LEU A 103 -20.23 18.05 33.16
C LEU A 103 -19.66 19.24 33.94
N GLU A 104 -18.60 19.88 33.44
CA GLU A 104 -18.04 21.07 34.08
C GLU A 104 -19.01 22.26 34.03
N GLU A 105 -19.70 22.44 32.91
CA GLU A 105 -20.73 23.47 32.76
C GLU A 105 -21.91 23.24 33.72
N GLU A 106 -22.42 22.00 33.82
CA GLU A 106 -23.46 21.63 34.77
C GLU A 106 -23.04 21.84 36.22
N ARG A 107 -21.77 21.59 36.57
CA ARG A 107 -21.25 21.86 37.92
C ARG A 107 -21.27 23.35 38.24
N LYS A 108 -20.81 24.20 37.31
CA LYS A 108 -20.86 25.66 37.46
C LYS A 108 -22.30 26.16 37.59
N ASN A 109 -23.21 25.60 36.80
CA ASN A 109 -24.63 25.94 36.86
C ASN A 109 -25.25 25.59 38.22
N ARG A 110 -24.97 24.38 38.74
CA ARG A 110 -25.43 23.99 40.08
C ARG A 110 -24.87 24.86 41.18
N GLU A 111 -23.59 25.22 41.09
CA GLU A 111 -22.95 26.11 42.07
C GLU A 111 -23.61 27.49 42.07
N ALA A 112 -23.86 28.07 40.90
CA ALA A 112 -24.59 29.33 40.77
C ALA A 112 -26.00 29.26 41.39
N MET A 113 -26.76 28.19 41.09
CA MET A 113 -28.10 27.99 41.66
C MET A 113 -28.08 27.89 43.19
N VAL A 114 -27.07 27.24 43.76
CA VAL A 114 -26.92 27.13 45.22
C VAL A 114 -26.61 28.50 45.86
N VAL A 115 -25.75 29.29 45.22
CA VAL A 115 -25.42 30.65 45.66
C VAL A 115 -26.68 31.53 45.63
N ASP A 116 -27.44 31.52 44.52
CA ASP A 116 -28.67 32.29 44.39
C ASP A 116 -29.73 31.87 45.41
N GLN A 117 -29.89 30.56 45.63
CA GLN A 117 -30.83 30.05 46.65
C GLN A 117 -30.41 30.52 48.05
N LYS A 118 -29.12 30.55 48.36
CA LYS A 118 -28.61 31.01 49.66
C LYS A 118 -28.91 32.49 49.85
N LEU A 119 -28.63 33.33 48.85
CA LEU A 119 -28.92 34.76 48.88
C LEU A 119 -30.41 35.03 49.08
N LEU A 120 -31.27 34.28 48.38
CA LEU A 120 -32.72 34.39 48.54
C LEU A 120 -33.16 34.03 49.96
N LYS A 121 -32.64 32.93 50.54
CA LYS A 121 -32.95 32.54 51.92
C LYS A 121 -32.52 33.60 52.93
N GLU A 122 -31.34 34.18 52.77
CA GLU A 122 -30.84 35.27 53.62
C GLU A 122 -31.73 36.51 53.52
N SER A 123 -32.14 36.88 52.31
CA SER A 123 -33.04 38.01 52.07
C SER A 123 -34.41 37.79 52.71
N MET A 124 -34.97 36.57 52.59
CA MET A 124 -36.24 36.20 53.22
C MET A 124 -36.18 36.23 54.74
N MET A 125 -35.09 35.72 55.34
CA MET A 125 -34.89 35.79 56.80
C MET A 125 -34.79 37.23 57.29
N ALA A 126 -34.07 38.10 56.57
CA ALA A 126 -33.98 39.52 56.92
C ALA A 126 -35.37 40.20 56.87
N LEU A 127 -36.16 39.93 55.84
CA LEU A 127 -37.54 40.44 55.74
C LEU A 127 -38.43 39.93 56.86
N ALA A 128 -38.39 38.63 57.16
CA ALA A 128 -39.18 38.05 58.25
C ALA A 128 -38.81 38.65 59.61
N SER A 129 -37.52 38.89 59.86
CA SER A 129 -37.06 39.56 61.07
C SER A 129 -37.60 40.99 61.17
N HIS A 130 -37.61 41.75 60.07
CA HIS A 130 -38.17 43.11 60.06
C HIS A 130 -39.68 43.15 60.34
N ILE A 131 -40.44 42.19 59.80
CA ILE A 131 -41.89 42.11 60.06
C ILE A 131 -42.15 41.81 61.54
N LEU A 132 -41.48 40.80 62.10
CA LEU A 132 -41.61 40.45 63.52
C LEU A 132 -41.24 41.62 64.44
N SER A 133 -40.15 42.33 64.13
CA SER A 133 -39.73 43.50 64.92
C SER A 133 -40.64 44.72 64.79
N THR A 134 -41.51 44.79 63.77
CA THR A 134 -42.47 45.90 63.62
C THR A 134 -43.82 45.57 64.25
N GLU A 135 -44.21 44.29 64.31
CA GLU A 135 -45.40 43.85 65.06
C GLU A 135 -45.22 44.02 66.59
N ASP A 136 -44.00 43.88 67.11
CA ASP A 136 -43.68 44.12 68.53
C ASP A 136 -43.71 45.61 68.94
N GLU A 137 -43.70 46.56 67.99
CA GLU A 137 -43.77 48.01 68.27
C GLU A 137 -45.21 48.57 68.25
N ASP A 138 -46.19 47.79 67.80
CA ASP A 138 -47.61 48.19 67.65
C ASP A 138 -48.55 47.64 68.76
N GLU A 139 -48.04 46.95 69.79
CA GLU A 139 -48.77 46.55 71.04
C GLU A 139 -48.52 47.52 72.22
#